data_AF-A0A0Q5U3P4-F1
#
_entry.id   AF-A0A0Q5U3P4-F1
#
_cell.length_a   1.000
_cell.length_b   1.000
_cell.length_c   1.000
_cell.angle_alpha   90.00
_cell.angle_beta   90.00
_cell.angle_gamma   90.00
#
_symmetry.space_group_name_H-M   'P 1'
#
loop_
_entity.id
_entity.type
_entity.pdbx_description
1 polymer ?
#
loop_
_entity_poly.entity_id
_entity_poly.type
_entity_poly.pdbx_seq_one_letter_code
_entity_poly.pdbx_strand_id
1 'polypeptide(L)' 'MISKASTPERILLFKDRVLVVSQVKGDLSLFRIMSDGVFKGYIQKRGGDFFRVDGSSISDEKLVFLCEAMM' A
#
# COMPACT_ATOMS: atom_id res chain seq x y z
N MET A 1 -1.70 28.24 -10.46
CA MET A 1 -1.08 26.90 -10.59
C MET A 1 -1.76 25.95 -9.62
N ILE A 2 -2.54 24.99 -10.10
CA ILE A 2 -3.05 23.91 -9.22
C ILE A 2 -1.90 22.92 -9.08
N SER A 3 -1.18 23.01 -7.96
CA SER A 3 -0.28 21.94 -7.52
C SER A 3 -1.16 20.71 -7.26
N LYS A 4 -1.20 19.76 -8.21
CA LYS A 4 -1.60 18.39 -7.91
C LYS A 4 -0.47 17.83 -7.06
N ALA A 5 -0.56 18.01 -5.74
CA ALA A 5 0.28 17.28 -4.81
C ALA A 5 0.05 15.79 -5.09
N SER A 6 1.03 15.15 -5.73
CA SER A 6 0.97 13.71 -5.97
C SER A 6 1.14 13.03 -4.62
N THR A 7 0.17 12.21 -4.24
CA THR A 7 0.31 11.36 -3.06
C THR A 7 1.55 10.47 -3.24
N PRO A 8 2.40 10.31 -2.22
CA PRO A 8 3.55 9.43 -2.32
C PRO A 8 3.14 8.03 -2.78
N GLU A 9 3.84 7.52 -3.79
CA GLU A 9 3.60 6.22 -4.39
C GLU A 9 4.90 5.42 -4.44
N ARG A 10 4.83 4.13 -4.14
CA ARG A 10 5.90 3.16 -4.35
C ARG A 10 5.41 2.06 -5.28
N ILE A 11 6.25 1.69 -6.24
CA ILE A 11 6.02 0.59 -7.16
C ILE A 11 6.98 -0.53 -6.78
N LEU A 12 6.43 -1.72 -6.52
CA LEU A 12 7.16 -2.90 -6.07
C LEU A 12 6.86 -4.08 -7.00
N LEU A 13 7.80 -5.03 -7.10
CA LEU A 13 7.61 -6.27 -7.84
C LEU A 13 7.49 -7.44 -6.85
N PHE A 14 6.41 -8.21 -6.94
CA PHE A 14 6.18 -9.39 -6.11
C PHE A 14 5.71 -10.56 -6.98
N LYS A 15 6.51 -11.63 -7.09
CA LYS A 15 6.19 -12.83 -7.90
C LYS A 15 5.72 -12.45 -9.32
N ASP A 16 6.49 -11.60 -10.01
CA ASP A 16 6.20 -11.07 -11.35
C ASP A 16 4.92 -10.23 -11.48
N ARG A 17 4.37 -9.77 -10.36
CA ARG A 17 3.19 -8.89 -10.29
C ARG A 17 3.62 -7.51 -9.86
N VAL A 18 3.02 -6.49 -10.46
CA VAL A 18 3.27 -5.09 -10.10
C VAL A 18 2.38 -4.73 -8.92
N LEU A 19 2.99 -4.34 -7.81
CA LEU A 19 2.31 -3.79 -6.66
C LEU A 19 2.49 -2.27 -6.65
N VAL A 20 1.39 -1.55 -6.50
CA VAL A 20 1.40 -0.10 -6.29
C VAL A 20 0.88 0.19 -4.90
N VAL A 21 1.71 0.88 -4.12
CA VAL A 21 1.40 1.31 -2.76
C VAL A 21 1.31 2.83 -2.76
N SER A 22 0.12 3.37 -2.52
CA SER A 22 -0.09 4.82 -2.48
C SER A 22 -0.56 5.24 -1.09
N GLN A 23 0.03 6.26 -0.49
CA GLN A 23 -0.52 6.85 0.74
C GLN A 23 -1.90 7.46 0.46
N VAL A 24 -2.85 7.32 1.37
CA VAL A 24 -4.19 7.92 1.22
C VAL A 24 -4.14 9.41 1.56
N LYS A 25 -4.72 10.25 0.71
CA LYS A 25 -4.73 11.69 0.93
C LYS A 25 -5.47 12.04 2.22
N GLY A 26 -4.80 12.75 3.12
CA GLY A 26 -5.35 13.16 4.41
C GLY A 26 -5.15 12.14 5.53
N ASP A 27 -4.60 10.95 5.23
CA ASP A 27 -4.27 9.94 6.24
C ASP A 27 -2.85 9.38 5.98
N LEU A 28 -1.90 9.82 6.82
CA LEU A 28 -0.51 9.40 6.69
C LEU A 28 -0.27 7.94 7.10
N SER A 29 -1.21 7.36 7.84
CA SER A 29 -1.14 5.98 8.33
C SER A 29 -1.72 4.97 7.35
N LEU A 30 -2.57 5.40 6.42
CA LEU A 30 -3.32 4.51 5.54
C LEU A 30 -2.72 4.46 4.13
N PHE A 31 -2.55 3.25 3.60
CA PHE A 31 -1.97 3.01 2.29
C PHE A 31 -2.88 2.14 1.45
N ARG A 32 -3.15 2.58 0.23
CA ARG A 32 -3.91 1.85 -0.80
C ARG A 32 -2.98 0.89 -1.53
N ILE A 33 -3.41 -0.37 -1.65
CA ILE A 33 -2.68 -1.42 -2.35
C ILE A 33 -3.39 -1.77 -3.65
N MET A 34 -2.69 -1.65 -4.77
CA MET A 34 -3.10 -2.16 -6.08
C MET A 34 -2.14 -3.28 -6.51
N SER A 35 -2.65 -4.27 -7.22
CA SER A 35 -1.86 -5.35 -7.83
C SER A 35 -2.27 -5.48 -9.29
N ASP A 36 -1.35 -5.27 -10.22
CA ASP A 36 -1.57 -5.20 -11.67
C ASP A 36 -2.73 -4.26 -12.04
N GLY A 37 -2.79 -3.09 -11.42
CA GLY A 37 -3.85 -2.11 -11.65
C GLY A 37 -5.20 -2.45 -10.99
N VAL A 38 -5.33 -3.59 -10.31
CA VAL A 38 -6.54 -3.99 -9.58
C VAL A 38 -6.43 -3.62 -8.10
N PHE A 39 -7.44 -2.93 -7.57
CA PHE A 39 -7.50 -2.61 -6.15
C PHE A 39 -7.59 -3.87 -5.29
N LYS A 40 -6.73 -3.96 -4.27
CA LYS A 40 -6.67 -5.09 -3.34
C LYS A 40 -7.10 -4.72 -1.92
N GLY A 41 -7.09 -3.45 -1.56
CA GLY A 41 -7.48 -3.02 -0.21
C GLY A 41 -6.53 -2.00 0.36
N TYR A 42 -6.51 -1.93 1.68
CA TYR A 42 -5.67 -1.01 2.43
C TYR A 42 -4.82 -1.75 3.47
N ILE A 43 -3.65 -1.18 3.75
CA ILE A 43 -2.86 -1.47 4.95
C ILE A 43 -2.75 -0.19 5.77
N GLN A 44 -2.67 -0.33 7.09
CA GLN A 44 -2.53 0.78 8.02
C GLN A 44 -1.25 0.62 8.85
N LYS A 45 -0.44 1.67 8.92
CA LYS A 45 0.74 1.76 9.77
C LYS A 45 0.31 2.12 11.20
N ARG A 46 0.65 1.29 12.18
CA ARG A 46 0.39 1.52 13.62
C ARG A 46 1.66 1.18 14.39
N GLY A 47 2.24 2.16 15.08
CA GLY A 47 3.43 1.92 15.91
C GLY A 47 4.69 1.47 15.16
N GLY A 48 4.76 1.64 13.84
CA GLY A 48 5.88 1.18 13.01
C GLY A 48 5.51 0.00 12.12
N ASP A 49 4.57 -0.83 12.56
CA ASP A 49 4.11 -2.03 11.86
C ASP A 49 2.94 -1.75 10.92
N PHE A 50 2.78 -2.59 9.91
CA PHE A 50 1.66 -2.52 8.96
C PHE A 50 0.65 -3.63 9.21
N PHE A 51 -0.62 -3.25 9.23
CA PHE A 51 -1.75 -4.15 9.45
C PHE A 51 -2.70 -4.09 8.25
N ARG A 52 -3.19 -5.24 7.81
CA ARG A 52 -4.25 -5.31 6.80
C ARG A 52 -5.54 -4.73 7.38
N VAL A 53 -6.21 -3.85 6.63
CA VAL A 53 -7.53 -3.33 7.01
C VAL A 53 -8.61 -4.36 6.64
N ASP A 54 -9.62 -4.52 7.49
CA ASP A 54 -10.73 -5.45 7.25
C ASP A 54 -11.38 -5.24 5.88
N GLY A 55 -11.76 -6.34 5.23
CA GLY A 55 -12.28 -6.34 3.86
C GLY A 55 -11.21 -6.23 2.75
N SER A 56 -9.94 -6.07 3.10
CA SER A 56 -8.85 -6.08 2.12
C SER A 56 -8.49 -7.49 1.65
N SER A 57 -8.39 -7.67 0.34
CA SER A 57 -7.95 -8.89 -0.36
C SER A 57 -6.43 -8.89 -0.56
N ILE A 58 -5.68 -8.77 0.54
CA ILE A 58 -4.21 -8.81 0.57
C ILE A 58 -3.82 -10.10 1.29
N SER A 59 -3.10 -11.01 0.63
CA SER A 59 -2.64 -12.25 1.27
C SER A 59 -1.58 -11.97 2.34
N ASP A 60 -1.43 -12.88 3.29
CA ASP A 60 -0.47 -12.71 4.39
C ASP A 60 0.98 -12.64 3.86
N GLU A 61 1.33 -13.43 2.85
CA GLU A 61 2.63 -13.32 2.16
C GLU A 61 2.87 -11.92 1.56
N LYS A 62 1.84 -11.32 0.94
CA LYS A 62 1.95 -9.96 0.39
C LYS A 62 2.09 -8.94 1.50
N LEU A 63 1.40 -9.13 2.62
CA LEU A 63 1.52 -8.24 3.77
C LEU A 63 2.94 -8.27 4.34
N VAL A 64 3.52 -9.46 4.56
CA VAL A 64 4.90 -9.62 5.03
C VAL A 64 5.89 -8.93 4.08
N PHE A 65 5.77 -9.19 2.78
CA PHE A 65 6.60 -8.53 1.77
C PHE A 65 6.46 -7.00 1.80
N LEU A 66 5.23 -6.48 1.96
CA LEU A 66 4.99 -5.04 2.06
C LEU A 66 5.62 -4.45 3.33
N CYS A 67 5.56 -5.15 4.47
CA CYS A 67 6.23 -4.72 5.70
C CYS A 67 7.75 -4.59 5.47
N GLU A 68 8.39 -5.61 4.90
CA GLU A 68 9.83 -5.62 4.62
C GLU A 68 10.26 -4.51 3.65
N ALA A 69 9.46 -4.24 2.61
CA ALA A 69 9.77 -3.23 1.61
C ALA A 69 9.48 -1.77 2.06
N MET A 70 8.75 -1.59 3.16
CA MET A 70 8.29 -0.27 3.64
C MET A 70 8.86 0.16 4.99
N MET A 71 9.62 -0.71 5.67
CA MET A 71 10.50 -0.30 6.77
C MET A 71 11.60 0.65 6.27
#